data_AF-A0A2G5TTC2-F1
#
_entry.id   AF-A0A2G5TTC2-F1
#
_cell.length_a   1.000
_cell.length_b   1.000
_cell.length_c   1.000
_cell.angle_alpha   90.00
_cell.angle_beta   90.00
_cell.angle_gamma   90.00
#
_symmetry.space_group_name_H-M   'P 1'
#
loop_
_entity.id
_entity.type
_entity.pdbx_description
1 polymer ?
#
loop_
_entity_poly.entity_id
_entity_poly.type
_entity_poly.pdbx_seq_one_letter_code
_entity_poly.pdbx_strand_id
1 'polypeptide(L)'
;MRLAVVKCHVAFCYCPALRKSNFTVAKQYRNFKNQLFFPEFMPAALKKVSVPRPDHQDDMVYAKVLAEDIGNVAIPDWQDLNAEMVLEMEKSSCHLIPFQSVKHYVEEGTVQLL
;
A
#
# COMPACT_ATOMS: atom_id res chain seq x y z
N MET A 1 -4.14 -35.77 -8.96
CA MET A 1 -5.02 -35.09 -7.98
C MET A 1 -4.53 -33.66 -7.84
N ARG A 2 -5.24 -32.67 -8.40
CA ARG A 2 -4.83 -31.25 -8.36
C ARG A 2 -5.33 -30.64 -7.05
N LEU A 3 -4.42 -30.28 -6.14
CA LEU A 3 -4.78 -29.49 -4.96
C LEU A 3 -5.20 -28.09 -5.41
N ALA A 4 -6.47 -27.77 -5.20
CA ALA A 4 -6.97 -26.41 -5.31
C ALA A 4 -6.41 -25.60 -4.12
N VAL A 5 -5.38 -24.80 -4.39
CA VAL A 5 -4.93 -23.77 -3.45
C VAL A 5 -5.97 -22.66 -3.49
N VAL A 6 -6.88 -22.66 -2.52
CA VAL A 6 -7.80 -21.54 -2.30
C VAL A 6 -6.95 -20.34 -1.87
N LYS A 7 -6.59 -19.49 -2.82
CA LYS A 7 -5.99 -18.17 -2.56
C LYS A 7 -7.07 -17.29 -1.92
N CYS A 8 -7.21 -17.34 -0.60
CA CYS A 8 -7.96 -16.31 0.11
C CYS A 8 -7.11 -15.05 0.21
N HIS A 9 -7.37 -14.09 -0.68
CA HIS A 9 -6.84 -12.74 -0.59
C HIS A 9 -7.61 -11.94 0.46
N VAL A 10 -7.00 -11.75 1.62
CA VAL A 10 -7.52 -10.89 2.67
C VAL A 10 -6.37 -10.08 3.26
N ALA A 11 -6.22 -8.83 2.80
CA ALA A 11 -5.23 -7.88 3.29
C ALA A 11 -5.61 -7.31 4.68
N PHE A 12 -4.65 -7.22 5.61
CA PHE A 12 -4.78 -6.46 6.87
C PHE A 12 -3.43 -5.88 7.36
N CYS A 13 -3.13 -4.63 7.02
CA CYS A 13 -1.96 -3.97 7.60
C CYS A 13 -2.26 -3.43 9.01
N TYR A 14 -1.29 -3.61 9.93
CA TYR A 14 -1.24 -2.87 11.18
C TYR A 14 -0.82 -1.44 10.82
N CYS A 15 -1.77 -0.51 10.78
CA CYS A 15 -1.50 0.87 10.44
C CYS A 15 -1.35 1.68 11.74
N PRO A 16 -0.13 2.14 12.10
CA PRO A 16 0.08 2.93 13.32
C PRO A 16 -0.63 4.29 13.29
N ALA A 17 -1.15 4.71 12.13
CA ALA A 17 -1.90 5.95 11.95
C ALA A 17 -3.41 5.86 12.31
N LEU A 18 -3.90 4.73 12.81
CA LEU A 18 -5.32 4.56 13.11
C LEU A 18 -5.74 5.27 14.40
N ARG A 19 -6.72 6.17 14.30
CA ARG A 19 -7.44 6.76 15.45
C ARG A 19 -8.08 5.64 16.29
N LYS A 20 -8.15 5.82 17.62
CA LYS A 20 -8.64 4.81 18.59
C LYS A 20 -9.98 4.16 18.22
N SER A 21 -10.91 4.91 17.63
CA SER A 21 -12.21 4.41 17.14
C SER A 21 -12.07 3.34 16.04
N ASN A 22 -11.11 3.52 15.14
CA ASN A 22 -10.90 2.63 13.99
C ASN A 22 -10.18 1.34 14.40
N PHE A 23 -9.43 1.37 15.51
CA PHE A 23 -8.78 0.19 16.08
C PHE A 23 -9.81 -0.83 16.60
N THR A 24 -10.87 -0.37 17.27
CA THR A 24 -11.93 -1.25 17.78
C THR A 24 -12.65 -1.96 16.65
N VAL A 25 -12.96 -1.25 15.56
CA VAL A 25 -13.59 -1.82 14.36
C VAL A 25 -12.67 -2.83 13.69
N ALA A 26 -11.38 -2.51 13.52
CA ALA A 26 -10.41 -3.44 12.95
C ALA A 26 -10.27 -4.73 13.79
N LYS A 27 -10.30 -4.62 15.12
CA LYS A 27 -10.25 -5.75 16.04
C LYS A 27 -11.51 -6.62 15.95
N GLN A 28 -12.68 -6.01 15.89
CA GLN A 28 -13.96 -6.73 15.73
C GLN A 28 -14.01 -7.47 14.39
N TYR A 29 -13.59 -6.82 13.30
CA TYR A 29 -13.53 -7.43 11.98
C TYR A 29 -12.55 -8.62 11.92
N ARG A 30 -11.39 -8.50 12.57
CA ARG A 30 -10.42 -9.61 12.69
C ARG A 30 -11.04 -10.82 13.39
N ASN A 31 -11.73 -10.59 14.51
CA ASN A 31 -12.35 -11.67 15.27
C ASN A 31 -13.48 -12.34 14.47
N PHE A 32 -14.29 -11.55 13.75
CA PHE A 32 -15.34 -12.06 12.88
C PHE A 32 -14.78 -12.94 11.74
N LYS A 33 -13.72 -12.49 11.06
CA LYS A 33 -13.08 -13.30 10.00
C LYS A 33 -12.43 -14.58 10.53
N ASN A 34 -11.83 -14.54 11.72
CA ASN A 34 -11.26 -15.73 12.35
C ASN A 34 -12.32 -16.77 12.73
N GLN A 35 -13.55 -16.34 13.01
CA GLN A 35 -14.68 -17.25 13.26
C GLN A 35 -15.30 -17.80 11.97
N LEU A 36 -15.25 -17.02 10.88
CA LEU A 36 -15.73 -17.44 9.56
C LEU A 36 -14.81 -18.49 8.90
N PHE A 37 -13.51 -18.43 9.20
CA PHE A 37 -12.59 -19.52 8.90
C PHE A 37 -12.75 -20.64 9.93
N PHE A 38 -12.73 -21.91 9.51
CA PHE A 38 -12.80 -23.07 10.40
C PHE A 38 -11.38 -23.63 10.67
N PRO A 39 -10.61 -23.05 11.60
CA PRO A 39 -9.23 -23.47 11.88
C PRO A 39 -9.13 -24.88 12.49
N GLU A 40 -10.25 -25.42 12.98
CA GLU A 40 -10.35 -26.74 13.61
C GLU A 40 -10.03 -27.88 12.64
N PHE A 41 -10.34 -27.68 11.35
CA PHE A 41 -10.06 -28.67 10.29
C PHE A 41 -8.69 -28.45 9.63
N MET A 42 -7.90 -27.47 10.06
CA MET A 42 -6.59 -27.17 9.46
C MET A 42 -5.43 -27.86 10.20
N PRO A 43 -4.44 -28.41 9.47
CA PRO A 43 -3.17 -28.87 10.04
C PRO A 43 -2.49 -27.75 10.85
N ALA A 44 -1.78 -28.09 11.93
CA ALA A 44 -1.17 -27.12 12.84
C ALA A 44 -0.27 -26.08 12.13
N ALA A 45 0.38 -26.46 11.03
CA ALA A 45 1.21 -25.58 10.21
C ALA A 45 0.42 -24.49 9.44
N LEU A 46 -0.87 -24.71 9.18
CA LEU A 46 -1.73 -23.80 8.41
C LEU A 46 -2.68 -22.98 9.29
N LYS A 47 -2.71 -23.24 10.61
CA LYS A 47 -3.50 -22.44 11.57
C LYS A 47 -3.00 -20.99 11.70
N LYS A 48 -1.75 -20.72 11.29
CA LYS A 48 -1.21 -19.36 11.20
C LYS A 48 -1.50 -18.80 9.82
N VAL A 49 -2.55 -17.99 9.72
CA VAL A 49 -2.79 -17.18 8.53
C VAL A 49 -1.82 -16.00 8.57
N SER A 50 -0.77 -16.04 7.74
CA SER A 50 0.06 -14.87 7.48
C SER A 50 -0.81 -13.80 6.85
N VAL A 51 -0.75 -12.58 7.38
CA VAL A 51 -1.48 -11.48 6.77
C VAL A 51 -0.73 -11.05 5.51
N PRO A 52 -1.33 -11.17 4.30
CA PRO A 52 -0.75 -10.63 3.09
C PRO A 52 -0.58 -9.12 3.30
N ARG A 53 0.65 -8.64 3.20
CA ARG A 53 0.91 -7.21 3.03
C ARG A 53 0.73 -6.94 1.55
N PRO A 54 -0.32 -6.21 1.14
CA PRO A 54 -0.34 -5.74 -0.22
C PRO A 54 0.82 -4.76 -0.38
N ASP A 55 1.71 -5.06 -1.34
CA ASP A 55 2.82 -4.21 -1.67
C ASP A 55 2.32 -3.21 -2.71
N HIS A 56 2.00 -2.00 -2.24
CA HIS A 56 1.47 -0.91 -3.06
C HIS A 56 2.56 0.11 -3.42
N GLN A 57 3.83 -0.27 -3.30
CA GLN A 57 4.95 0.63 -3.56
C GLN A 57 5.01 1.05 -5.03
N ASP A 58 4.62 0.15 -5.93
CA ASP A 58 4.64 0.36 -7.38
C ASP A 58 3.31 0.87 -7.94
N ASP A 59 2.34 1.17 -7.08
CA ASP A 59 1.03 1.69 -7.52
C ASP A 59 1.22 3.09 -8.10
N MET A 60 0.80 3.26 -9.36
CA MET A 60 0.85 4.54 -10.06
C MET A 60 -0.28 5.46 -9.58
N VAL A 61 0.10 6.68 -9.19
CA VAL A 61 -0.83 7.68 -8.64
C VAL A 61 -0.77 8.99 -9.41
N TYR A 62 -1.91 9.67 -9.49
CA TYR A 62 -1.97 11.04 -9.96
C TYR A 62 -1.59 11.97 -8.82
N ALA A 63 -0.47 12.66 -8.98
CA ALA A 63 0.11 13.55 -7.98
C ALA A 63 0.08 14.99 -8.49
N LYS A 64 -0.62 15.86 -7.77
CA LYS A 64 -0.67 17.30 -8.03
C LYS A 64 0.29 18.05 -7.10
N VAL A 65 1.15 18.87 -7.67
CA VAL A 65 2.13 19.69 -6.92
C VAL A 65 1.45 20.94 -6.38
N LEU A 66 1.55 21.16 -5.07
CA LEU A 66 1.00 22.34 -4.39
C LEU A 66 2.06 23.41 -4.08
N ALA A 67 3.29 22.99 -3.79
CA ALA A 67 4.41 23.88 -3.46
C ALA A 67 5.15 24.40 -4.71
N GLU A 68 5.85 25.53 -4.58
CA GLU A 68 6.66 26.12 -5.67
C GLU A 68 7.97 25.37 -5.91
N ASP A 69 8.61 24.88 -4.85
CA ASP A 69 9.92 24.23 -4.91
C ASP A 69 9.87 22.80 -4.32
N ILE A 70 9.40 21.84 -5.11
CA ILE A 70 9.54 20.40 -4.78
C ILE A 70 10.87 19.86 -5.34
N GLY A 71 11.41 20.52 -6.38
CA GLY A 71 12.67 20.18 -6.99
C GLY A 71 12.58 18.93 -7.87
N ASN A 72 13.64 18.12 -7.79
CA ASN A 72 13.90 16.96 -8.63
C ASN A 72 13.46 15.68 -7.90
N VAL A 73 12.49 14.96 -8.46
CA VAL A 73 12.00 13.70 -7.90
C VAL A 73 12.57 12.53 -8.69
N ALA A 74 13.26 11.62 -7.99
CA ALA A 74 13.75 10.39 -8.58
C ALA A 74 12.59 9.39 -8.74
N ILE A 75 12.39 8.93 -9.97
CA ILE A 75 11.42 7.91 -10.33
C ILE A 75 12.12 6.73 -11.02
N PRO A 76 11.71 5.48 -10.76
CA PRO A 76 12.26 4.33 -11.45
C PRO A 76 12.01 4.42 -12.96
N ASP A 77 13.01 4.07 -13.76
CA ASP A 77 12.86 3.96 -15.21
C ASP A 77 12.12 2.66 -15.57
N TRP A 78 11.15 2.77 -16.46
CA TRP A 78 10.36 1.65 -16.95
C TRP A 78 11.10 0.85 -18.02
N GLN A 79 12.13 1.43 -18.65
CA GLN A 79 12.98 0.75 -19.62
C GLN A 79 14.13 0.00 -18.94
N ASP A 80 14.62 0.49 -17.81
CA ASP A 80 15.63 -0.16 -16.98
C ASP A 80 15.25 -0.07 -15.50
N LEU A 81 14.80 -1.19 -14.95
CA LEU A 81 14.37 -1.30 -13.55
C LEU A 81 15.49 -1.03 -12.53
N ASN A 82 16.75 -0.94 -12.97
CA ASN A 82 17.89 -0.58 -12.13
C ASN A 82 18.31 0.89 -12.28
N ALA A 83 17.68 1.63 -13.19
CA ALA A 83 17.97 3.03 -13.43
C ALA A 83 16.91 3.93 -12.78
N GLU A 84 17.35 5.12 -12.37
CA GLU A 84 16.50 6.18 -11.85
C GLU A 84 16.50 7.35 -12.84
N MET A 85 15.32 7.86 -13.14
CA MET A 85 15.10 9.06 -13.92
C MET A 85 14.71 10.20 -12.98
N VAL A 86 15.23 11.40 -13.23
CA VAL A 86 14.89 12.60 -12.46
C VAL A 86 13.76 13.34 -13.17
N LEU A 87 12.65 13.54 -12.47
CA LEU A 87 11.50 14.31 -12.93
C LEU A 87 11.47 15.68 -12.23
N GLU A 88 11.45 16.75 -13.03
CA GLU A 88 11.24 18.11 -12.54
C GLU A 88 9.74 18.34 -12.30
N MET A 89 9.38 18.68 -11.05
CA MET A 89 7.99 18.86 -10.63
C MET A 89 7.66 20.34 -10.37
N GLU A 90 6.90 20.96 -11.29
CA GLU A 90 6.51 22.37 -11.19
C GLU A 90 5.20 22.60 -10.41
N LYS A 91 5.02 23.79 -9.83
CA LYS A 91 3.78 24.18 -9.14
C LYS A 91 2.54 23.97 -10.01
N SER A 92 1.48 23.41 -9.42
CA SER A 92 0.18 23.15 -10.09
C SER A 92 0.22 22.12 -11.23
N SER A 93 1.38 21.51 -11.50
CA SER A 93 1.49 20.41 -12.45
C SER A 93 0.89 19.12 -11.87
N CYS A 94 0.51 18.20 -12.76
CA CYS A 94 -0.04 16.90 -12.42
C CYS A 94 0.78 15.82 -13.12
N HIS A 95 1.25 14.83 -12.36
CA HIS A 95 2.13 13.77 -12.85
C HIS A 95 1.55 12.41 -12.50
N LEU A 96 1.77 11.44 -13.39
CA LEU A 96 1.49 10.03 -13.13
C LEU A 96 2.80 9.35 -12.72
N ILE A 97 2.96 9.06 -11.43
CA ILE A 97 4.22 8.60 -10.85
C ILE A 97 3.99 7.53 -9.77
N PRO A 98 4.99 6.67 -9.48
CA PRO A 98 4.87 5.66 -8.45
C PRO A 98 4.64 6.29 -7.08
N PHE A 99 3.72 5.74 -6.29
CA PHE A 99 3.42 6.25 -4.96
C PHE A 99 4.65 6.32 -4.06
N GLN A 100 5.55 5.34 -4.17
CA GLN A 100 6.79 5.31 -3.39
C GLN A 100 7.66 6.57 -3.59
N SER A 101 7.73 7.11 -4.81
CA SER A 101 8.51 8.31 -5.13
C SER A 101 7.90 9.59 -4.56
N VAL A 102 6.58 9.62 -4.32
CA VAL A 102 5.88 10.81 -3.80
C VAL A 102 5.41 10.74 -2.37
N LYS A 103 5.55 9.58 -1.73
CA LYS A 103 5.06 9.33 -0.38
C LYS A 103 5.51 10.41 0.61
N HIS A 104 6.78 10.79 0.59
CA HIS A 104 7.32 11.78 1.51
C HIS A 104 6.66 13.16 1.31
N TYR A 105 6.50 13.60 0.06
CA TYR A 105 5.86 14.87 -0.27
C TYR A 105 4.36 14.91 0.05
N VAL A 106 3.70 13.75 -0.02
CA VAL A 106 2.29 13.61 0.41
C VAL A 106 2.18 13.72 1.93
N GLU A 107 3.10 13.10 2.69
CA GLU A 107 3.14 13.19 4.15
C GLU A 107 3.44 14.63 4.62
N GLU A 108 4.24 15.38 3.87
CA GLU A 108 4.54 16.80 4.12
C GLU A 108 3.45 17.77 3.63
N GLY A 109 2.51 17.30 2.81
CA GLY A 109 1.42 18.11 2.25
C GLY A 109 1.85 19.03 1.10
N THR A 110 3.02 18.81 0.51
CA THR A 110 3.50 19.55 -0.68
C THR A 110 2.95 18.96 -1.98
N VAL A 111 2.57 17.69 -1.98
CA VAL A 111 1.87 16.99 -3.06
C VAL A 111 0.51 16.50 -2.59
N GLN A 112 -0.50 16.65 -3.46
CA GLN A 112 -1.84 16.12 -3.26
C GLN A 112 -2.13 14.98 -4.23
N LEU A 113 -2.57 13.84 -3.71
CA LEU A 113 -3.10 12.74 -4.52
C LEU A 113 -4.51 13.10 -5.03
N LEU A 114 -4.79 12.81 -6.30
CA LEU A 114 -6.08 13.02 -6.96
C LEU A 114 -6.93 11.76 -7.04
#